data_AF-A0A1G2CZG4-F1
#
_entry.id   AF-A0A1G2CZG4-F1
#
_cell.length_a   1.000
_cell.length_b   1.000
_cell.length_c   1.000
_cell.angle_alpha   90.00
_cell.angle_beta   90.00
_cell.angle_gamma   90.00
#
_symmetry.space_group_name_H-M   'P 1'
#
loop_
_entity.id
_entity.type
_entity.pdbx_description
1 polymer ?
#
loop_
_entity_poly.entity_id
_entity_poly.type
_entity_poly.pdbx_seq_one_letter_code
_entity_poly.pdbx_strand_id
1 'polypeptide(L)'
;MADLGDRAVMLSVKRDRVLVLGLTRPEEDYLREKVQIQFALCDVTEIAAKPYALQVSNVLSVENLRKYIDTVLKVEGFTVFDATKR
;
A
#
# COMPACT_ATOMS: atom_id res chain seq x y z
N MET A 1 14.06 -11.56 -19.55
CA MET A 1 13.54 -10.33 -18.92
C MET A 1 12.15 -10.67 -18.43
N ALA A 2 11.88 -10.57 -17.13
CA ALA A 2 10.56 -10.89 -16.59
C ALA A 2 9.57 -9.83 -17.08
N ASP A 3 8.46 -10.30 -17.66
CA ASP A 3 7.29 -9.51 -18.01
C ASP A 3 6.91 -8.58 -16.84
N LEU A 4 7.12 -7.27 -17.02
CA LEU A 4 6.73 -6.25 -16.04
C LEU A 4 5.21 -5.92 -16.12
N GLY A 5 4.44 -6.71 -16.88
CA GLY A 5 3.02 -6.47 -17.16
C GLY A 5 2.02 -7.00 -16.13
N ASP A 6 2.41 -7.91 -15.22
CA ASP A 6 1.44 -8.72 -14.46
C ASP A 6 1.23 -8.32 -12.99
N ARG A 7 1.94 -7.31 -12.47
CA ARG A 7 1.88 -6.95 -11.04
C ARG A 7 0.92 -5.80 -10.77
N ALA A 8 -0.36 -6.14 -10.69
CA ALA A 8 -1.44 -5.24 -10.34
C ALA A 8 -1.75 -5.25 -8.84
N VAL A 9 -1.93 -4.06 -8.25
CA VAL A 9 -2.34 -3.90 -6.85
C VAL A 9 -3.52 -2.95 -6.75
N MET A 10 -4.38 -3.17 -5.77
CA MET A 10 -5.54 -2.33 -5.52
C MET A 10 -5.28 -1.48 -4.28
N LEU A 11 -5.33 -0.16 -4.46
CA LEU A 11 -5.20 0.84 -3.41
C LEU A 11 -6.58 1.40 -3.08
N SER A 12 -6.95 1.35 -1.80
CA SER A 12 -8.23 1.87 -1.31
C SER A 12 -8.01 2.74 -0.08
N VAL A 13 -8.68 3.89 -0.04
CA VAL A 13 -8.68 4.77 1.13
C VAL A 13 -10.00 4.62 1.88
N LYS A 14 -9.94 4.44 3.20
CA LYS A 14 -11.12 4.39 4.08
C LYS A 14 -10.87 5.27 5.30
N ARG A 15 -11.61 6.38 5.40
CA ARG A 15 -11.55 7.35 6.53
C ARG A 15 -10.11 7.77 6.89
N ASP A 16 -9.50 7.07 7.85
CA ASP A 16 -8.19 7.30 8.45
C ASP A 16 -7.14 6.25 8.04
N ARG A 17 -7.44 5.43 7.02
CA ARG A 17 -6.66 4.25 6.65
C ARG A 17 -6.45 4.10 5.16
N VAL A 18 -5.31 3.52 4.80
CA VAL A 18 -5.01 3.07 3.43
C VAL A 18 -4.85 1.56 3.43
N LEU A 19 -5.52 0.91 2.48
CA LEU A 19 -5.49 -0.52 2.25
C LEU A 19 -4.84 -0.80 0.89
N VAL A 20 -3.86 -1.70 0.89
CA VAL A 20 -3.20 -2.18 -0.34
C VAL A 20 -3.45 -3.67 -0.48
N LEU A 21 -4.04 -4.09 -1.59
CA LEU A 21 -4.37 -5.49 -1.88
C LEU A 21 -3.64 -5.99 -3.11
N GLY A 22 -3.31 -7.28 -3.12
CA GLY A 22 -2.65 -7.93 -4.26
C GLY A 22 -1.13 -8.03 -4.10
N LEU A 23 -0.61 -7.73 -2.91
CA LEU A 23 0.79 -7.96 -2.57
C LEU A 23 1.02 -9.42 -2.17
N THR A 24 2.26 -9.87 -2.36
CA THR A 24 2.85 -11.04 -1.71
C THR A 24 3.43 -10.64 -0.36
N ARG A 25 3.71 -11.62 0.53
CA ARG A 25 4.30 -11.32 1.85
C ARG A 25 5.59 -10.49 1.78
N PRO A 26 6.57 -10.81 0.92
CA PRO A 26 7.80 -10.02 0.84
C PRO A 26 7.56 -8.56 0.39
N GLU A 27 6.60 -8.34 -0.51
CA GLU A 27 6.27 -6.99 -0.98
C GLU A 27 5.52 -6.18 0.08
N GLU A 28 4.68 -6.85 0.87
CA GLU A 28 4.03 -6.24 2.03
C GLU A 28 5.06 -5.83 3.10
N ASP A 29 5.99 -6.74 3.45
CA ASP A 29 7.05 -6.46 4.41
C ASP A 29 7.90 -5.26 3.98
N TYR A 30 8.25 -5.20 2.68
CA TYR A 30 8.99 -4.09 2.09
C TYR A 30 8.20 -2.77 2.15
N LEU A 31 6.94 -2.79 1.73
CA LEU A 31 6.09 -1.59 1.75
C LEU A 31 5.87 -1.10 3.19
N ARG A 32 5.66 -2.03 4.14
CA ARG A 32 5.54 -1.73 5.57
C ARG A 32 6.77 -1.00 6.08
N GLU A 33 7.97 -1.50 5.80
CA GLU A 33 9.22 -0.88 6.23
C GLU A 33 9.35 0.55 5.69
N LYS A 34 9.08 0.76 4.40
CA LYS A 34 9.11 2.10 3.77
C LYS A 34 8.12 3.06 4.43
N VAL A 35 6.89 2.61 4.64
CA VAL A 35 5.85 3.43 5.30
C VAL A 35 6.25 3.73 6.74
N GLN A 36 6.75 2.76 7.51
CA GLN A 36 7.19 2.98 8.89
C GLN A 36 8.35 4.00 8.97
N ILE A 37 9.29 3.98 8.03
CA ILE A 37 10.38 4.97 7.98
C ILE A 37 9.83 6.37 7.70
N GLN A 38 8.95 6.52 6.70
CA GLN A 38 8.41 7.82 6.30
C GLN A 38 7.36 8.36 7.29
N PHE A 39 6.62 7.48 7.94
CA PHE A 39 5.50 7.76 8.84
C PHE A 39 5.72 7.09 10.20
N ALA A 40 6.86 7.38 10.83
CA ALA A 40 7.30 6.73 12.08
C ALA A 40 6.33 6.88 13.28
N LEU A 41 5.38 7.82 13.21
CA LEU A 41 4.34 8.02 14.23
C LEU A 41 3.03 7.27 13.93
N CYS A 42 2.95 6.53 12.83
CA CYS A 42 1.73 5.91 12.36
C CYS A 42 1.68 4.41 12.66
N ASP A 43 0.48 3.92 12.96
CA ASP A 43 0.26 2.51 13.29
C ASP A 43 0.07 1.70 12.00
N VAL A 44 1.09 0.94 11.62
CA VAL A 44 1.05 0.03 10.47
C VAL A 44 0.70 -1.37 10.94
N THR A 45 -0.40 -1.93 10.43
CA THR A 45 -0.91 -3.26 10.77
C THR A 45 -0.98 -4.14 9.52
N GLU A 46 -0.43 -5.34 9.60
CA GLU A 46 -0.60 -6.40 8.60
C GLU A 46 -1.98 -7.08 8.79
N ILE A 47 -2.71 -7.27 7.69
CA ILE A 47 -3.93 -8.09 7.67
C ILE A 47 -3.62 -9.35 6.87
N ALA A 48 -3.37 -10.45 7.58
CA ALA A 48 -2.93 -11.74 7.03
C ALA A 48 -3.98 -12.47 6.15
N ALA A 49 -5.08 -11.83 5.75
CA ALA A 49 -6.09 -12.42 4.88
C ALA A 49 -5.62 -12.35 3.42
N LYS A 50 -5.65 -13.47 2.69
CA LYS A 50 -5.39 -13.45 1.24
C LYS A 50 -6.57 -12.77 0.51
N PRO A 51 -6.32 -11.88 -0.48
CA PRO A 51 -5.00 -11.36 -0.90
C PRO A 51 -4.38 -10.46 0.17
N TYR A 52 -3.09 -10.68 0.46
CA TYR A 52 -2.38 -10.01 1.56
C TYR A 52 -2.57 -8.50 1.50
N ALA A 53 -2.77 -7.92 2.68
CA ALA A 53 -3.38 -6.63 2.85
C ALA A 53 -2.64 -5.79 3.89
N LEU A 54 -1.95 -4.74 3.43
CA LEU A 54 -1.33 -3.76 4.32
C LEU A 54 -2.38 -2.71 4.73
N GLN A 55 -2.55 -2.51 6.03
CA GLN A 55 -3.38 -1.43 6.58
C GLN A 55 -2.52 -0.44 7.37
N VAL A 56 -2.55 0.83 7.00
CA VAL A 56 -1.87 1.90 7.74
C VAL A 56 -2.91 2.82 8.34
N SER A 57 -2.85 3.08 9.65
CA SER A 57 -3.84 3.86 10.41
C SER A 57 -3.17 4.99 11.20
N ASN A 58 -3.97 5.84 11.85
CA ASN A 58 -3.48 6.90 12.74
C ASN A 58 -2.56 7.91 12.02
N VAL A 59 -2.97 8.35 10.83
CA VAL A 59 -2.21 9.28 9.99
C VAL A 59 -2.81 10.68 10.02
N LEU A 60 -1.95 11.70 10.15
CA LEU A 60 -2.36 13.12 10.13
C LEU A 60 -3.03 13.52 8.80
N SER A 61 -2.62 12.88 7.69
CA SER A 61 -3.19 13.09 6.36
C SER A 61 -3.20 11.78 5.58
N VAL A 62 -4.38 11.17 5.45
CA VAL A 62 -4.58 9.92 4.70
C VAL A 62 -4.25 10.09 3.21
N GLU A 63 -4.45 11.30 2.67
CA GLU A 63 -4.11 11.64 1.29
C GLU A 63 -2.60 11.65 1.04
N ASN A 64 -1.81 12.16 1.99
CA ASN A 64 -0.35 12.14 1.88
C ASN A 64 0.19 10.71 1.96
N LEU A 65 -0.35 9.91 2.88
CA LEU A 65 -0.02 8.49 2.97
C LEU A 65 -0.37 7.74 1.68
N ARG A 66 -1.58 7.94 1.15
CA ARG A 66 -2.02 7.36 -0.11
C ARG A 66 -1.07 7.70 -1.25
N LYS A 67 -0.71 8.98 -1.41
CA LYS A 67 0.22 9.44 -2.45
C LYS A 67 1.60 8.81 -2.30
N TYR A 68 2.09 8.69 -1.08
CA TYR A 68 3.37 8.03 -0.81
C TYR A 68 3.35 6.55 -1.21
N ILE A 69 2.35 5.80 -0.75
CA ILE A 69 2.18 4.38 -1.09
C ILE A 69 2.05 4.19 -2.60
N ASP A 70 1.23 5.01 -3.27
CA ASP A 70 1.08 4.98 -4.73
C ASP A 70 2.42 5.22 -5.45
N THR A 71 3.23 6.16 -4.94
CA THR A 71 4.55 6.46 -5.51
C THR A 71 5.51 5.29 -5.34
N VAL A 72 5.60 4.72 -4.14
CA VAL A 72 6.47 3.56 -3.86
C VAL A 72 6.09 2.39 -4.77
N LEU A 73 4.81 2.05 -4.87
CA LEU A 73 4.33 0.95 -5.70
C LEU A 73 4.63 1.18 -7.19
N LYS A 74 4.43 2.39 -7.71
CA LYS A 74 4.75 2.71 -9.10
C LYS A 74 6.25 2.65 -9.40
N VAL A 75 7.10 3.08 -8.47
CA VAL A 75 8.57 2.99 -8.59
C VAL A 75 9.02 1.54 -8.63
N GLU A 76 8.39 0.66 -7.84
CA GLU A 76 8.64 -0.78 -7.86
C GLU A 76 8.01 -1.51 -9.07
N GLY A 77 7.37 -0.77 -9.98
CA GLY A 77 6.81 -1.30 -11.22
C GLY A 77 5.40 -1.87 -11.12
N PHE A 78 4.67 -1.61 -10.04
CA PHE A 78 3.28 -2.06 -9.91
C PHE A 78 2.32 -1.16 -10.69
N THR A 79 1.30 -1.78 -11.29
CA THR A 79 0.12 -1.07 -11.76
C THR A 79 -0.86 -0.89 -10.60
N VAL A 80 -1.11 0.37 -10.21
CA VAL A 80 -1.97 0.70 -9.06
C VAL A 80 -3.39 1.06 -9.52
N PHE A 81 -4.38 0.33 -9.03
CA PHE A 81 -5.80 0.61 -9.25
C PHE A 81 -6.42 1.28 -8.03
N ASP A 82 -7.07 2.42 -8.23
CA ASP A 82 -7.76 3.17 -7.18
C ASP A 82 -9.20 2.68 -7.01
N ALA A 83 -9.49 1.96 -5.92
CA ALA A 83 -10.81 1.43 -5.62
C ALA A 83 -11.76 2.44 -4.95
N THR A 84 -11.34 3.68 -4.77
CA THR A 84 -12.09 4.71 -4.03
C THR A 84 -13.06 5.51 -4.92
N LYS A 85 -12.98 5.36 -6.25
CA LYS A 85 -13.91 5.99 -7.20
C LYS A 85 -15.09 5.05 -7.51
N ARG A 86 -16.18 5.19 -6.74
CA ARG A 86 -17.55 4.85 -7.17
C ARG A 86 -18.41 6.09 -7.07
#